data_AF-A0A924MES4-F1
#
_entry.id   AF-A0A924MES4-F1
#
_cell.length_a   1.000
_cell.length_b   1.000
_cell.length_c   1.000
_cell.angle_alpha   90.00
_cell.angle_beta   90.00
_cell.angle_gamma   90.00
#
_symmetry.space_group_name_H-M   'P 1'
#
loop_
_entity.id
_entity.type
_entity.pdbx_description
1 polymer ?
#
loop_
_entity_poly.entity_id
_entity_poly.type
_entity_poly.pdbx_seq_one_letter_code
_entity_poly.pdbx_strand_id
1 'polypeptide(L)'
;MIINKKYTLVLSFFIVIANGVMAQSTTNSPYSKFGIGNLKGSYLPQNRAMGNLAYGISSYGGYQNINISNPASYSKIRLTVFDVGATVNLQNLNKGNATEKNFNASLNHFTFAVPVTKTSALSFG
;
A
#
# COMPACT_ATOMS: atom_id res chain seq x y z
N MET A 1 -40.26 -13.67 10.55
CA MET A 1 -39.02 -12.87 10.59
C MET A 1 -38.17 -13.22 9.37
N ILE A 2 -38.33 -12.49 8.27
CA ILE A 2 -37.66 -12.78 7.00
C ILE A 2 -36.25 -12.20 7.10
N ILE A 3 -35.30 -13.02 7.55
CA ILE A 3 -33.89 -12.65 7.53
C ILE A 3 -33.45 -12.66 6.07
N ASN A 4 -33.28 -11.46 5.51
CA ASN A 4 -32.84 -11.27 4.13
C ASN A 4 -31.44 -11.91 3.96
N LYS A 5 -31.40 -13.11 3.36
CA LYS A 5 -30.20 -13.97 3.17
C LYS A 5 -28.95 -13.24 2.65
N LYS A 6 -29.14 -12.15 1.90
CA LYS A 6 -28.08 -11.28 1.36
C LYS A 6 -27.28 -10.60 2.47
N TYR A 7 -27.94 -10.08 3.51
CA TYR A 7 -27.26 -9.37 4.60
C TYR A 7 -26.55 -10.33 5.57
N THR A 8 -27.09 -11.54 5.77
CA THR A 8 -26.42 -12.57 6.57
C THR A 8 -25.13 -13.06 5.92
N LEU A 9 -25.05 -13.12 4.58
CA LEU A 9 -23.82 -13.48 3.88
C LEU A 9 -22.75 -12.40 4.01
N VAL A 10 -23.12 -11.13 3.86
CA VAL A 10 -22.21 -9.99 4.05
C VAL A 10 -21.69 -9.95 5.49
N LEU A 11 -22.57 -10.14 6.47
CA LEU A 11 -22.19 -10.17 7.89
C LEU A 11 -21.24 -11.33 8.21
N SER A 12 -21.51 -12.53 7.68
CA SER A 12 -20.63 -13.68 7.81
C SER A 12 -19.24 -13.42 7.21
N PHE A 13 -19.16 -12.72 6.08
CA PHE A 13 -17.89 -12.40 5.44
C PHE A 13 -17.03 -11.44 6.28
N PHE A 14 -17.66 -10.40 6.85
CA PHE A 14 -16.96 -9.45 7.73
C PHE A 14 -16.46 -10.12 9.03
N ILE A 15 -17.22 -11.05 9.60
CA ILE A 15 -16.81 -11.79 10.81
C ILE A 15 -15.58 -12.68 10.54
N VAL A 16 -15.49 -13.32 9.36
CA VAL A 16 -14.33 -14.13 8.99
C VAL A 16 -13.07 -13.26 8.83
N ILE A 17 -13.19 -12.09 8.20
CA ILE A 17 -12.07 -11.16 8.04
C ILE A 17 -11.55 -10.64 9.38
N ALA A 18 -12.45 -10.33 10.33
CA ALA A 18 -12.10 -9.80 11.64
C ALA A 18 -11.17 -10.74 12.44
N ASN A 19 -11.34 -12.07 12.29
CA ASN A 19 -10.50 -13.06 12.97
C ASN A 19 -9.07 -13.15 12.38
N GLY A 20 -8.84 -12.68 11.15
CA GLY A 20 -7.53 -12.73 10.48
C GLY A 20 -6.58 -11.57 10.81
N VAL A 21 -7.02 -10.56 11.57
CA VAL A 21 -6.25 -9.31 11.80
C VAL A 21 -5.08 -9.51 12.77
N MET A 22 -5.04 -10.60 13.54
CA MET A 22 -4.03 -10.86 14.58
C MET A 22 -2.60 -11.18 14.07
N ALA A 23 -2.34 -11.17 12.76
CA ALA A 23 -1.06 -11.58 12.16
C ALA A 23 -0.22 -10.44 11.56
N GLN A 24 -0.57 -9.16 11.78
CA GLN A 24 0.23 -8.03 11.30
C GLN A 24 1.44 -7.78 12.21
N SER A 25 2.44 -8.67 12.16
CA SER A 25 3.70 -8.49 12.88
C SER A 25 4.37 -7.17 12.47
N THR A 26 4.62 -6.26 13.41
CA THR A 26 5.26 -4.95 13.13
C THR A 26 6.80 -4.98 13.33
N THR A 27 7.33 -6.05 13.92
CA THR A 27 8.77 -6.22 14.19
C THR A 27 9.39 -7.24 13.23
N ASN A 28 9.96 -6.75 12.12
CA ASN A 28 10.60 -7.59 11.09
C ASN A 28 12.09 -7.86 11.35
N SER A 29 12.72 -7.15 12.30
CA SER A 29 14.10 -7.41 12.69
C SER A 29 14.38 -6.94 14.12
N PRO A 30 15.41 -7.50 14.79
CA PRO A 30 15.84 -7.05 16.13
C PRO A 30 16.15 -5.55 16.19
N TYR A 31 16.61 -4.97 15.06
CA TYR A 31 16.96 -3.56 14.95
C TYR A 31 15.77 -2.63 14.70
N SER A 32 14.63 -3.16 14.23
CA SER A 32 13.38 -2.40 14.09
C SER A 32 12.80 -1.96 15.44
N LYS A 33 13.12 -2.66 16.54
CA LYS A 33 12.73 -2.22 17.90
C LYS A 33 13.38 -0.90 18.33
N PHE A 34 14.55 -0.57 17.77
CA PHE A 34 15.35 0.60 18.16
C PHE A 34 15.26 1.77 17.18
N GLY A 35 14.37 1.71 16.18
CA GLY A 35 14.13 2.81 15.25
C GLY A 35 15.12 2.95 14.10
N ILE A 36 16.28 2.28 14.14
CA ILE A 36 17.27 2.23 13.03
C ILE A 36 16.98 1.08 12.05
N GLY A 37 16.01 0.20 12.36
CA GLY A 37 15.70 -0.97 11.55
C GLY A 37 15.21 -0.66 10.13
N ASN A 38 14.46 -1.58 9.52
CA ASN A 38 14.11 -1.46 8.10
C ASN A 38 13.36 -0.14 7.79
N LEU A 39 14.07 0.81 7.17
CA LEU A 39 13.52 2.07 6.68
C LEU A 39 12.60 1.76 5.50
N LYS A 40 11.30 1.61 5.77
CA LYS A 40 10.31 1.46 4.72
C LYS A 40 10.03 2.85 4.13
N GLY A 41 10.64 3.16 2.99
CA GLY A 41 10.35 4.41 2.28
C GLY A 41 8.86 4.52 1.94
N SER A 42 8.27 5.69 2.22
CA SER A 42 6.86 6.04 1.94
C SER A 42 6.66 6.35 0.45
N TYR A 43 7.01 5.37 -0.38
CA TYR A 43 6.89 5.44 -1.82
C TYR A 43 5.88 4.41 -2.29
N LEU A 44 5.13 4.79 -3.32
CA LEU A 44 4.28 3.87 -4.05
C LEU A 44 5.10 2.70 -4.63
N PRO A 45 4.51 1.49 -4.79
CA PRO A 45 5.20 0.33 -5.34
C PRO A 45 5.91 0.62 -6.68
N GLN A 46 5.27 1.40 -7.55
CA GLN A 46 5.78 1.82 -8.85
C GLN A 46 7.06 2.66 -8.70
N ASN A 47 7.07 3.64 -7.78
CA ASN A 47 8.26 4.43 -7.46
C ASN A 47 9.37 3.59 -6.83
N ARG A 48 9.01 2.67 -5.94
CA ARG A 48 9.97 1.77 -5.28
C ARG A 48 10.66 0.86 -6.30
N ALA A 49 9.91 0.34 -7.27
CA ALA A 49 10.46 -0.46 -8.38
C ALA A 49 11.44 0.33 -9.26
N MET A 50 11.27 1.65 -9.36
CA MET A 50 12.16 2.56 -10.10
C MET A 50 13.34 3.08 -9.27
N GLY A 51 13.65 2.47 -8.12
CA GLY A 51 14.74 2.93 -7.26
C GLY A 51 14.39 4.19 -6.45
N ASN A 52 13.11 4.38 -6.12
CA ASN A 52 12.57 5.54 -5.39
C ASN A 52 12.66 6.88 -6.14
N LEU A 53 12.69 6.83 -7.48
CA LEU A 53 12.62 8.02 -8.34
C LEU A 53 11.19 8.56 -8.36
N ALA A 54 10.75 9.26 -7.31
CA ALA A 54 9.37 9.73 -7.21
C ALA A 54 9.20 11.21 -7.61
N TYR A 55 10.12 12.08 -7.20
CA TYR A 55 9.95 13.53 -7.31
C TYR A 55 10.06 14.08 -8.75
N GLY A 56 10.87 13.43 -9.60
CA GLY A 56 11.06 13.86 -11.00
C GLY A 56 10.04 13.28 -11.99
N ILE A 57 9.20 12.33 -11.55
CA ILE A 57 8.30 11.60 -12.44
C ILE A 57 6.92 12.25 -12.45
N SER A 58 6.48 12.67 -13.65
CA SER A 58 5.17 13.29 -13.86
C SER A 58 4.08 12.29 -14.28
N SER A 59 4.43 11.15 -14.85
CA SER A 59 3.52 10.05 -15.18
C SER A 59 4.33 8.78 -15.46
N TYR A 60 3.81 7.61 -15.09
CA TYR A 60 4.40 6.32 -15.47
C TYR A 60 3.76 5.84 -16.78
N GLY A 61 4.49 5.91 -17.89
CA GLY A 61 4.03 5.44 -19.19
C GLY A 61 2.79 6.19 -19.73
N GLY A 62 1.97 5.47 -20.51
CA GLY A 62 0.76 6.01 -21.18
C GLY A 62 -0.53 5.96 -20.35
N TYR A 63 -0.49 5.37 -19.16
CA TYR A 63 -1.64 5.25 -18.26
C TYR A 63 -1.62 6.33 -17.18
N GLN A 64 -2.80 6.66 -16.66
CA GLN A 64 -2.91 7.62 -15.55
C GLN A 64 -2.59 6.92 -14.25
N ASN A 65 -1.69 7.52 -13.47
CA ASN A 65 -1.22 6.98 -12.21
C ASN A 65 -1.11 8.14 -11.21
N ILE A 66 -1.22 7.82 -9.94
CA ILE A 66 -1.11 8.79 -8.85
C ILE A 66 0.32 8.77 -8.35
N ASN A 67 0.95 9.92 -8.17
CA ASN A 67 2.26 10.02 -7.53
C ASN A 67 2.19 10.98 -6.34
N ILE A 68 1.96 10.43 -5.15
CA ILE A 68 1.79 11.18 -3.90
C ILE A 68 3.04 11.99 -3.55
N SER A 69 4.23 11.47 -3.90
CA SER A 69 5.49 12.17 -3.65
C SER A 69 5.71 13.38 -4.56
N ASN A 70 4.96 13.52 -5.66
CA ASN A 70 5.05 14.64 -6.59
C ASN A 70 3.67 15.24 -6.91
N PRO A 71 3.18 16.21 -6.11
CA PRO A 71 1.90 16.87 -6.35
C PRO A 71 1.78 17.55 -7.72
N ALA A 72 2.89 17.98 -8.34
CA ALA A 72 2.86 18.62 -9.66
C ALA A 72 2.43 17.65 -10.78
N SER A 73 2.65 16.34 -10.59
CA SER A 73 2.22 15.29 -11.52
C SER A 73 0.70 15.24 -11.73
N TYR A 74 -0.08 15.76 -10.76
CA TYR A 74 -1.54 15.70 -10.78
C TYR A 74 -2.17 16.53 -11.90
N SER A 75 -1.42 17.49 -12.44
CA SER A 75 -1.82 18.24 -13.63
C SER A 75 -2.03 17.38 -14.88
N LYS A 76 -1.45 16.16 -14.92
CA LYS A 76 -1.59 15.22 -16.03
C LYS A 76 -2.71 14.20 -15.85
N ILE A 77 -3.35 14.15 -14.69
CA ILE A 77 -4.49 13.27 -14.42
C ILE A 77 -5.73 13.89 -15.09
N ARG A 78 -6.44 13.11 -15.92
CA ARG A 78 -7.61 13.55 -16.71
C ARG A 78 -8.86 12.73 -16.43
N LEU A 79 -8.71 11.56 -15.81
CA LEU A 79 -9.74 10.62 -15.42
C LEU A 79 -9.57 10.30 -13.94
N THR A 80 -10.65 9.88 -13.28
CA THR A 80 -10.58 9.42 -11.91
C THR A 80 -9.77 8.12 -11.85
N VAL A 81 -8.74 8.10 -11.00
CA VAL A 81 -7.84 6.97 -10.83
C VAL A 81 -7.98 6.43 -9.41
N PHE A 82 -7.97 5.10 -9.27
CA PHE A 82 -7.94 4.41 -7.98
C PHE A 82 -6.68 3.54 -7.95
N ASP A 83 -5.84 3.71 -6.94
CA ASP A 83 -4.64 2.90 -6.72
C ASP A 83 -4.72 2.22 -5.35
N VAL A 84 -4.58 0.90 -5.35
CA VAL A 84 -4.62 0.08 -4.14
C VAL A 84 -3.47 -0.89 -4.20
N GLY A 85 -2.61 -0.85 -3.18
CA GLY A 85 -1.45 -1.73 -3.10
C GLY A 85 -1.36 -2.45 -1.78
N ALA A 86 -1.10 -3.76 -1.85
CA ALA A 86 -0.64 -4.57 -0.74
C ALA A 86 0.88 -4.83 -0.88
N THR A 87 1.56 -5.10 0.22
CA THR A 87 2.97 -5.48 0.23
C THR A 87 3.16 -6.74 1.04
N VAL A 88 3.88 -7.69 0.45
CA VAL A 88 4.36 -8.89 1.14
C VAL A 88 5.88 -8.79 1.22
N ASN A 89 6.43 -8.95 2.42
CA ASN A 89 7.85 -8.98 2.68
C ASN A 89 8.22 -10.34 3.26
N LEU A 90 9.14 -11.00 2.57
CA LEU A 90 9.76 -12.26 2.97
C LEU A 90 11.20 -11.94 3.36
N GLN A 91 11.52 -12.03 4.65
CA GLN A 91 12.84 -11.73 5.18
C GLN A 91 13.43 -12.97 5.84
N ASN A 92 14.57 -13.42 5.33
CA ASN A 92 15.36 -14.48 5.97
C ASN A 92 16.54 -13.83 6.69
N LEU A 93 16.58 -13.95 8.01
CA LEU A 93 17.64 -13.41 8.84
C LEU A 93 18.53 -14.55 9.34
N ASN A 94 19.82 -14.50 9.00
CA ASN A 94 20.80 -15.49 9.44
C ASN A 94 21.71 -14.87 10.50
N LYS A 95 21.82 -15.51 11.66
CA LYS A 95 22.77 -15.17 12.72
C LYS A 95 23.55 -16.43 13.13
N GLY A 96 24.73 -16.60 12.54
CA GLY A 96 25.55 -17.81 12.77
C GLY A 96 24.78 -19.07 12.37
N ASN A 97 24.53 -19.97 13.34
CA ASN A 97 23.78 -21.21 13.12
C ASN A 97 22.24 -21.08 13.19
N ALA A 98 21.70 -19.88 13.49
CA ALA A 98 20.26 -19.66 13.56
C ALA A 98 19.75 -18.94 12.30
N THR A 99 18.76 -19.54 11.64
CA THR A 99 18.02 -18.94 10.52
C THR A 99 16.59 -18.66 10.97
N GLU A 100 16.19 -17.40 10.90
CA GLU A 100 14.84 -16.95 11.23
C GLU A 100 14.15 -16.49 9.94
N LYS A 101 13.00 -17.11 9.62
CA LYS A 101 12.19 -16.76 8.45
C LYS A 101 11.02 -15.90 8.90
N ASN A 102 11.01 -14.65 8.47
CA ASN A 102 9.96 -13.69 8.75
C ASN A 102 9.08 -13.51 7.50
N PHE A 103 7.78 -13.72 7.67
CA PHE A 103 6.76 -13.42 6.67
C PHE A 103 5.90 -12.27 7.18
N ASN A 104 5.81 -11.20 6.40
CA ASN A 104 5.01 -10.04 6.73
C ASN A 104 4.13 -9.67 5.53
N ALA A 105 2.81 -9.69 5.72
CA ALA A 105 1.86 -9.17 4.76
C ALA A 105 1.17 -7.94 5.36
N SER A 106 1.20 -6.82 4.64
CA SER A 106 0.57 -5.57 5.05
C SER A 106 -0.14 -4.89 3.87
N LEU A 107 -1.22 -4.18 4.16
CA LEU A 107 -1.81 -3.23 3.21
C LEU A 107 -0.90 -2.00 3.14
N ASN A 108 -0.49 -1.60 1.95
CA ASN A 108 0.51 -0.53 1.78
C ASN A 108 -0.16 0.83 1.62
N HIS A 109 -1.15 0.93 0.74
CA HIS A 109 -1.86 2.19 0.47
C HIS A 109 -3.18 1.94 -0.24
N PHE A 110 -4.14 2.84 -0.01
CA PHE A 110 -5.39 2.97 -0.74
C PHE A 110 -5.54 4.44 -1.09
N THR A 111 -5.35 4.79 -2.36
CA THR A 111 -5.40 6.19 -2.81
C THR A 111 -6.29 6.34 -4.02
N PHE A 112 -6.88 7.50 -4.16
CA PHE A 112 -7.66 7.85 -5.34
C PHE A 112 -7.43 9.30 -5.71
N ALA A 113 -7.54 9.60 -7.00
CA ALA A 113 -7.39 10.95 -7.52
C ALA A 113 -8.53 11.29 -8.45
N VAL A 114 -9.06 12.51 -8.29
CA VAL A 114 -10.17 13.06 -9.07
C VAL A 114 -9.68 14.33 -9.78
N PRO A 115 -9.78 14.41 -11.11
CA PRO A 115 -9.49 15.64 -11.84
C PRO A 115 -10.56 16.69 -11.53
N VAL A 116 -10.15 17.89 -11.13
CA VAL A 116 -11.04 19.04 -10.89
C VAL A 116 -11.10 19.92 -12.13
N THR A 117 -9.96 20.12 -12.81
CA THR A 117 -9.86 20.90 -14.05
C THR A 117 -8.99 20.13 -15.06
N LYS A 118 -8.88 20.66 -16.30
CA LYS A 118 -7.99 20.08 -17.33
C LYS A 118 -6.51 20.03 -16.92
N THR A 119 -6.12 20.76 -15.87
CA THR A 119 -4.73 20.95 -15.40
C THR A 119 -4.58 20.78 -13.89
N SER A 120 -5.61 20.36 -13.16
CA SER A 120 -5.57 20.21 -11.71
C SER A 120 -6.37 18.98 -11.28
N ALA A 121 -5.81 18.19 -10.38
CA ALA A 121 -6.49 17.06 -9.75
C ALA A 121 -6.22 17.05 -8.24
N LEU A 122 -7.19 16.53 -7.50
CA LEU A 122 -7.07 16.26 -6.07
C LEU A 122 -6.82 14.78 -5.87
N SER A 123 -5.93 14.42 -4.95
CA SER A 123 -5.74 13.05 -4.51
C SER A 123 -6.00 12.90 -3.02
N PHE A 124 -6.49 11.74 -2.62
CA PHE A 124 -6.61 11.35 -1.22
C PHE A 124 -5.97 9.98 -1.02
N GLY A 125 -5.28 9.78 0.11
CA GLY A 125 -4.48 8.59 0.34
C GLY A 125 -3.68 8.58 1.63
#